data_AF-A0A7K2QP16-F1
#
_entry.id   AF-A0A7K2QP16-F1
#
_cell.length_a   1.000
_cell.length_b   1.000
_cell.length_c   1.000
_cell.angle_alpha   90.00
_cell.angle_beta   90.00
_cell.angle_gamma   90.00
#
_symmetry.space_group_name_H-M   'P 1'
#
loop_
_entity.id
_entity.type
_entity.pdbx_description
1 polymer ?
#
loop_
_entity_poly.entity_id
_entity_poly.type
_entity_poly.pdbx_seq_one_letter_code
_entity_poly.pdbx_strand_id
1 'polypeptide(L)'
;AYDTAQANARDTRVVVPLVLAIVFLVLVALLRALVAPLLLVATVITSYFAALGAGWILFRTVYDFPALDTNVALLSFLFLVALGVDYNIFLIARTREDTLAGHDTRKAVLRALASTGGVITSAGIL
;
A
#
# COMPACT_ATOMS: atom_id res chain seq x y z
N ALA A 1 26.75 -9.86 -9.81
CA ALA A 1 26.05 -10.50 -8.67
C ALA A 1 26.27 -9.75 -7.35
N TYR A 2 27.53 -9.50 -6.92
CA TYR A 2 27.78 -8.71 -5.70
C TYR A 2 27.36 -7.22 -5.82
N ASP A 3 27.58 -6.62 -6.99
CA ASP A 3 27.26 -5.22 -7.26
C ASP A 3 25.74 -4.94 -7.26
N THR A 4 24.96 -5.84 -7.85
CA THR A 4 23.49 -5.76 -7.91
C THR A 4 22.80 -5.91 -6.54
N ALA A 5 23.39 -6.69 -5.62
CA ALA A 5 22.86 -6.85 -4.28
C ALA A 5 23.15 -5.62 -3.39
N GLN A 6 24.34 -5.00 -3.55
CA GLN A 6 24.68 -3.77 -2.83
C GLN A 6 23.92 -2.55 -3.34
N ALA A 7 23.73 -2.43 -4.66
CA ALA A 7 22.89 -1.41 -5.26
C ALA A 7 21.45 -1.50 -4.74
N ASN A 8 20.84 -2.69 -4.74
CA ASN A 8 19.50 -2.91 -4.20
C ASN A 8 19.37 -2.57 -2.70
N ALA A 9 20.38 -2.92 -1.89
CA ALA A 9 20.35 -2.60 -0.46
C ALA A 9 20.40 -1.09 -0.21
N ARG A 10 21.16 -0.35 -1.04
CA ARG A 10 21.22 1.11 -0.97
C ARG A 10 19.92 1.75 -1.46
N ASP A 11 19.40 1.28 -2.58
CA ASP A 11 18.15 1.76 -3.16
C ASP A 11 16.99 1.53 -2.21
N THR A 12 16.89 0.35 -1.58
CA THR A 12 15.86 0.08 -0.57
C THR A 12 15.95 1.06 0.60
N ARG A 13 17.16 1.39 1.09
CA ARG A 13 17.33 2.33 2.20
C ARG A 13 16.99 3.78 1.86
N VAL A 14 17.03 4.17 0.59
CA VAL A 14 16.73 5.55 0.16
C VAL A 14 15.31 5.66 -0.38
N VAL A 15 14.92 4.76 -1.28
CA VAL A 15 13.63 4.76 -1.98
C VAL A 15 12.48 4.48 -1.02
N VAL A 16 12.59 3.49 -0.12
CA VAL A 16 11.52 3.15 0.82
C VAL A 16 11.10 4.35 1.70
N PRO A 17 12.02 4.99 2.45
CA PRO A 17 11.63 6.14 3.27
C PRO A 17 11.24 7.36 2.43
N LEU A 18 11.84 7.57 1.26
CA LEU A 18 11.47 8.67 0.37
C LEU A 18 10.04 8.53 -0.14
N VAL A 19 9.65 7.34 -0.63
CA VAL A 19 8.29 7.07 -1.10
C VAL A 19 7.29 7.19 0.05
N LEU A 20 7.59 6.61 1.22
CA LEU A 20 6.75 6.74 2.41
C LEU A 20 6.54 8.21 2.82
N ALA A 21 7.59 9.02 2.80
CA ALA A 21 7.51 10.44 3.12
C ALA A 21 6.65 11.21 2.11
N ILE A 22 6.85 10.96 0.80
CA ILE A 22 6.04 11.60 -0.25
C ILE A 22 4.57 11.22 -0.12
N VAL A 23 4.27 9.93 0.02
CA VAL A 23 2.90 9.43 0.21
C VAL A 23 2.25 10.05 1.45
N PHE A 24 2.97 10.07 2.57
CA PHE A 24 2.49 10.69 3.80
C PHE A 24 2.17 12.17 3.60
N LEU A 25 3.07 12.94 2.97
CA LEU A 25 2.86 14.36 2.70
C LEU A 25 1.65 14.61 1.78
N VAL A 26 1.50 13.82 0.71
CA VAL A 26 0.34 13.90 -0.19
C VAL A 26 -0.96 13.61 0.56
N LEU A 27 -0.98 12.55 1.37
CA LEU A 27 -2.15 12.22 2.20
C LEU A 27 -2.46 13.32 3.22
N VAL A 28 -1.46 13.90 3.89
CA VAL A 28 -1.66 15.03 4.81
C VAL A 28 -2.24 16.23 4.07
N ALA A 29 -1.75 16.54 2.86
CA ALA A 29 -2.27 17.64 2.05
C ALA A 29 -3.73 17.40 1.61
N LEU A 30 -4.08 16.17 1.21
CA LEU A 30 -5.43 15.80 0.77
C LEU A 30 -6.43 15.75 1.92
N LEU A 31 -6.07 15.10 3.02
CA LEU A 31 -6.97 14.91 4.16
C LEU A 31 -7.01 16.11 5.11
N ARG A 32 -6.01 17.01 5.05
CA ARG A 32 -5.78 18.10 6.03
C ARG A 32 -5.79 17.60 7.49
N ALA A 33 -5.37 16.36 7.69
CA ALA A 33 -5.36 15.67 8.98
C ALA A 33 -4.09 14.84 9.10
N LEU A 34 -3.57 14.65 10.32
CA LEU A 34 -2.32 13.91 10.55
C LEU A 34 -2.56 12.43 10.93
N VAL A 35 -3.65 12.16 11.65
CA VAL A 35 -3.96 10.82 12.18
C VAL A 35 -4.37 9.86 11.07
N ALA A 36 -5.24 10.30 10.15
CA ALA A 36 -5.74 9.44 9.08
C ALA A 36 -4.63 9.00 8.09
N PRO A 37 -3.73 9.89 7.60
CA PRO A 37 -2.57 9.47 6.81
C PRO A 37 -1.65 8.49 7.53
N LEU A 38 -1.42 8.69 8.83
CA LEU A 38 -0.57 7.81 9.62
C LEU A 38 -1.14 6.38 9.68
N LEU A 39 -2.46 6.27 9.92
CA LEU A 39 -3.15 4.98 9.93
C LEU A 39 -3.10 4.30 8.55
N LEU A 40 -3.29 5.05 7.46
CA LEU A 40 -3.20 4.51 6.10
C LEU A 40 -1.80 4.02 5.75
N VAL A 41 -0.76 4.77 6.12
CA VAL A 41 0.63 4.34 5.90
C VAL A 41 0.92 3.09 6.72
N ALA A 42 0.47 3.02 7.96
CA ALA A 42 0.63 1.85 8.81
C ALA A 42 -0.07 0.60 8.24
N THR A 43 -1.27 0.75 7.66
CA THR A 43 -1.96 -0.39 7.02
C THR A 43 -1.20 -0.87 5.77
N VAL A 44 -0.66 0.01 4.95
CA VAL A 44 0.16 -0.36 3.78
C VAL A 44 1.42 -1.11 4.21
N ILE A 45 2.15 -0.61 5.22
CA ILE A 45 3.35 -1.27 5.75
C ILE A 45 2.99 -2.65 6.32
N THR A 46 1.90 -2.76 7.06
CA THR A 46 1.45 -4.04 7.64
C THR A 46 1.10 -5.03 6.54
N SER A 47 0.37 -4.60 5.50
CA SER A 47 0.04 -5.42 4.33
C SER A 47 1.29 -5.87 3.57
N TYR A 48 2.32 -5.02 3.47
CA TYR A 48 3.60 -5.39 2.85
C TYR A 48 4.28 -6.53 3.59
N PHE A 49 4.43 -6.42 4.91
CA PHE A 49 5.04 -7.48 5.71
C PHE A 49 4.18 -8.75 5.72
N ALA A 50 2.85 -8.63 5.71
CA ALA A 50 1.96 -9.77 5.60
C ALA A 50 2.13 -10.48 4.25
N ALA A 51 2.19 -9.75 3.14
CA ALA A 51 2.39 -10.31 1.81
C ALA A 51 3.76 -10.98 1.66
N LEU A 52 4.83 -10.34 2.13
CA LEU A 52 6.18 -10.92 2.13
C LEU A 52 6.27 -12.16 3.03
N GLY A 53 5.68 -12.12 4.22
CA GLY A 53 5.64 -13.25 5.14
C GLY A 53 4.87 -14.43 4.55
N ALA A 54 3.69 -14.17 3.98
CA ALA A 54 2.89 -15.18 3.30
C ALA A 54 3.63 -15.76 2.09
N GLY A 55 4.25 -14.92 1.27
CA GLY A 55 5.08 -15.35 0.14
C GLY A 55 6.25 -16.22 0.59
N TRP A 56 6.99 -15.79 1.61
CA TRP A 56 8.11 -16.56 2.13
C TRP A 56 7.67 -17.94 2.65
N ILE A 57 6.54 -18.03 3.36
CA ILE A 57 5.98 -19.30 3.80
C ILE A 57 5.63 -20.16 2.58
N LEU A 58 4.89 -19.62 1.62
CA LEU A 58 4.42 -20.35 0.44
C LEU A 58 5.61 -20.92 -0.38
N PHE A 59 6.59 -20.08 -0.72
CA PHE A 59 7.74 -20.49 -1.51
C PHE A 59 8.64 -21.49 -0.77
N ARG A 60 8.81 -21.31 0.55
CA ARG A 60 9.66 -22.21 1.36
C ARG A 60 8.99 -23.54 1.69
N THR A 61 7.69 -23.56 1.98
CA THR A 61 7.00 -24.78 2.44
C THR A 61 6.27 -25.55 1.34
N VAL A 62 5.76 -24.88 0.32
CA VAL A 62 5.00 -25.53 -0.77
C VAL A 62 5.88 -25.84 -1.96
N TYR A 63 6.76 -24.91 -2.34
CA TYR A 63 7.56 -25.01 -3.56
C TYR A 63 9.04 -25.37 -3.32
N ASP A 64 9.47 -25.46 -2.06
CA ASP A 64 10.85 -25.77 -1.63
C ASP A 64 11.94 -24.92 -2.33
N PHE A 65 11.58 -23.70 -2.74
CA PHE A 65 12.50 -22.77 -3.39
C PHE A 65 13.37 -22.04 -2.35
N PRO A 66 14.62 -21.68 -2.71
CA PRO A 66 15.44 -20.81 -1.87
C PRO A 66 14.76 -19.45 -1.66
N ALA A 67 15.16 -18.77 -0.58
CA ALA A 67 14.53 -17.52 -0.13
C ALA A 67 14.34 -16.49 -1.25
N LEU A 68 13.26 -15.71 -1.14
CA LEU A 68 12.93 -14.63 -2.08
C LEU A 68 14.12 -13.69 -2.30
N ASP A 69 14.40 -13.36 -3.56
CA ASP A 69 15.47 -12.43 -3.93
C ASP A 69 15.21 -11.04 -3.30
N THR A 70 16.28 -10.31 -2.98
CA THR A 70 16.19 -8.94 -2.44
C THR A 70 15.46 -8.00 -3.40
N ASN A 71 15.55 -8.24 -4.71
CA ASN A 71 14.78 -7.51 -5.72
C ASN A 71 13.26 -7.70 -5.54
N VAL A 72 12.82 -8.91 -5.16
CA VAL A 72 11.39 -9.18 -4.94
C VAL A 72 10.87 -8.31 -3.80
N ALA A 73 11.63 -8.17 -2.71
CA ALA A 73 11.22 -7.31 -1.61
C ALA A 73 11.05 -5.84 -2.03
N LEU A 74 12.01 -5.28 -2.78
CA LEU A 74 11.94 -3.90 -3.24
C LEU A 74 10.81 -3.69 -4.26
N LEU A 75 10.67 -4.58 -5.24
CA LEU A 75 9.63 -4.47 -6.26
C LEU A 75 8.23 -4.68 -5.66
N SER A 76 8.04 -5.67 -4.78
CA SER A 76 6.78 -5.87 -4.07
C SER A 76 6.43 -4.66 -3.22
N PHE A 77 7.40 -3.98 -2.61
CA PHE A 77 7.15 -2.73 -1.88
C PHE A 77 6.67 -1.64 -2.82
N LEU A 78 7.39 -1.41 -3.92
CA LEU A 78 7.05 -0.38 -4.90
C LEU A 78 5.65 -0.60 -5.49
N PHE A 79 5.34 -1.83 -5.91
CA PHE A 79 4.01 -2.16 -6.46
C PHE A 79 2.92 -2.04 -5.40
N LEU A 80 3.12 -2.58 -4.19
CA LEU A 80 2.10 -2.50 -3.14
C LEU A 80 1.82 -1.07 -2.74
N VAL A 81 2.86 -0.23 -2.63
CA VAL A 81 2.68 1.18 -2.29
C VAL A 81 2.04 1.93 -3.45
N ALA A 82 2.51 1.73 -4.69
CA ALA A 82 1.93 2.39 -5.86
C ALA A 82 0.43 2.08 -6.01
N LEU A 83 0.06 0.79 -5.97
CA LEU A 83 -1.33 0.37 -6.11
C LEU A 83 -2.14 0.72 -4.84
N GLY A 84 -1.62 0.38 -3.66
CA GLY A 84 -2.33 0.53 -2.39
C GLY A 84 -2.63 1.98 -1.99
N VAL A 85 -1.71 2.91 -2.31
CA VAL A 85 -1.92 4.33 -2.02
C VAL A 85 -3.00 4.92 -2.90
N ASP A 86 -3.01 4.61 -4.20
CA ASP A 86 -4.03 5.10 -5.13
C ASP A 86 -5.43 4.67 -4.70
N TYR A 87 -5.60 3.41 -4.26
CA TYR A 87 -6.88 2.91 -3.75
C TYR A 87 -7.30 3.54 -2.43
N ASN A 88 -6.37 3.69 -1.48
CA ASN A 88 -6.64 4.33 -0.20
C ASN A 88 -7.07 5.79 -0.39
N ILE A 89 -6.42 6.51 -1.29
CA ILE A 89 -6.79 7.88 -1.64
C ILE A 89 -8.20 7.92 -2.22
N PHE A 90 -8.51 7.05 -3.19
CA PHE A 90 -9.81 7.04 -3.86
C PHE A 90 -10.95 6.71 -2.87
N LEU A 91 -10.75 5.71 -2.02
CA LEU A 91 -11.72 5.31 -1.00
C LEU A 91 -11.95 6.41 0.03
N ILE A 92 -10.88 7.05 0.52
CA ILE A 92 -11.01 8.14 1.48
C ILE A 92 -11.62 9.38 0.85
N ALA A 93 -11.21 9.75 -0.36
CA ALA A 93 -11.78 10.91 -1.06
C ALA A 93 -13.29 10.73 -1.21
N ARG A 94 -13.72 9.54 -1.64
CA ARG A 94 -15.15 9.24 -1.79
C ARG A 94 -15.90 9.20 -0.47
N THR A 95 -15.31 8.59 0.56
CA THR A 95 -15.87 8.57 1.90
C THR A 95 -16.06 9.99 2.42
N ARG A 96 -15.06 10.86 2.24
CA ARG A 96 -15.07 12.25 2.70
C ARG A 96 -16.11 13.09 1.97
N GLU A 97 -16.26 12.93 0.66
CA GLU A 97 -17.36 13.54 -0.11
C GLU A 97 -18.73 13.19 0.47
N ASP A 98 -18.99 11.89 0.68
CA ASP A 98 -20.26 11.42 1.22
C ASP A 98 -20.52 11.91 2.65
N THR A 99 -19.47 11.99 3.47
CA THR A 99 -19.56 12.49 4.85
C THR A 99 -19.82 14.00 4.89
N LEU A 100 -19.19 14.77 4.00
CA LEU A 100 -19.42 16.21 3.86
C LEU A 100 -20.82 16.53 3.32
N ALA A 101 -21.42 15.62 2.55
CA ALA A 101 -22.81 15.69 2.12
C ALA A 101 -23.83 15.41 3.25
N GLY A 102 -23.37 15.23 4.50
CA GLY A 102 -24.21 15.07 5.69
C GLY A 102 -24.60 13.61 5.98
N HIS A 103 -24.02 12.63 5.29
CA HIS A 103 -24.28 11.22 5.59
C HIS A 103 -23.48 10.74 6.80
N ASP A 104 -24.09 9.83 7.55
CA ASP A 104 -23.42 9.09 8.62
C ASP A 104 -22.14 8.40 8.11
N THR A 105 -21.04 8.52 8.84
CA THR A 105 -19.71 8.05 8.42
C THR A 105 -19.71 6.56 8.08
N ARG A 106 -20.46 5.75 8.82
CA ARG A 106 -20.56 4.31 8.54
C ARG A 106 -21.22 4.04 7.19
N LYS A 107 -22.27 4.80 6.86
CA LYS A 107 -22.96 4.70 5.56
C LYS A 107 -22.09 5.24 4.43
N ALA A 108 -21.33 6.31 4.67
CA ALA A 108 -20.39 6.87 3.72
C ALA A 108 -19.28 5.86 3.34
N VAL A 109 -18.69 5.17 4.33
CA VAL A 109 -17.69 4.13 4.07
C VAL A 109 -18.27 2.97 3.26
N LEU A 110 -19.47 2.49 3.61
CA LEU A 110 -20.13 1.39 2.87
C LEU A 110 -20.45 1.77 1.42
N ARG A 111 -20.91 3.01 1.18
CA ARG A 111 -21.19 3.51 -0.18
C ARG A 111 -19.91 3.71 -0.98
N ALA A 112 -18.87 4.28 -0.37
CA ALA A 112 -17.56 4.40 -0.99
C ALA A 112 -17.06 3.02 -1.43
N LEU A 113 -17.05 2.03 -0.54
CA LEU A 113 -16.70 0.64 -0.85
C LEU A 113 -17.54 0.04 -1.97
N ALA A 114 -18.87 0.26 -1.99
CA ALA A 114 -19.73 -0.25 -3.05
C ALA A 114 -19.42 0.38 -4.43
N SER A 115 -19.07 1.67 -4.47
CA SER A 115 -18.76 2.37 -5.72
C SER A 115 -17.33 2.16 -6.22
N THR A 116 -16.36 2.04 -5.31
CA THR A 116 -14.93 2.00 -5.65
C THR A 116 -14.35 0.59 -5.54
N GLY A 117 -15.00 -0.30 -4.79
CA GLY A 117 -14.53 -1.68 -4.56
C GLY A 117 -14.43 -2.51 -5.84
N GLY A 118 -15.35 -2.31 -6.79
CA GLY A 118 -15.26 -2.95 -8.11
C GLY A 118 -14.01 -2.51 -8.89
N VAL A 119 -13.72 -1.21 -8.89
CA VAL A 119 -12.53 -0.63 -9.56
C VAL A 119 -11.25 -1.12 -8.90
N ILE A 120 -11.19 -1.07 -7.56
CA ILE A 120 -10.04 -1.54 -6.77
C ILE A 120 -9.79 -3.03 -7.02
N THR A 121 -10.85 -3.85 -7.01
CA THR A 121 -10.72 -5.30 -7.25
C THR A 121 -10.28 -5.59 -8.68
N SER A 122 -10.83 -4.88 -9.66
CA SER A 122 -10.43 -5.05 -11.07
C SER A 122 -8.96 -4.67 -11.31
N ALA A 123 -8.48 -3.62 -10.65
CA ALA A 123 -7.10 -3.18 -10.78
C ALA A 123 -6.10 -4.10 -10.07
N GLY A 124 -6.53 -4.87 -9.07
CA GLY A 124 -5.72 -5.93 -8.46
C GLY A 124 -5.65 -7.23 -9.27
N ILE A 125 -6.57 -7.42 -10.23
CA ILE A 125 -6.58 -8.61 -11.12
C ILE A 125 -5.70 -8.39 -12.36
N LEU A 126 -5.55 -7.14 -12.81
CA LEU A 126 -4.73 -6.73 -13.95
C LEU A 126 -3.23 -6.71 -13.61
#